data_AF-A0A330C0M0-F1
#
_entry.id   AF-A0A330C0M0-F1
#
_cell.length_a   1.000
_cell.length_b   1.000
_cell.length_c   1.000
_cell.angle_alpha   90.00
_cell.angle_beta   90.00
_cell.angle_gamma   90.00
#
_symmetry.space_group_name_H-M   'P 1'
#
loop_
_entity.id
_entity.type
_entity.pdbx_description
1 polymer ?
#
loop_
_entity_poly.entity_id
_entity_poly.type
_entity_poly.pdbx_seq_one_letter_code
_entity_poly.pdbx_strand_id
1 'polypeptide(L)'
;MVKRSWLLIAALPLSISPSWGADFYYRQQEKGTVYVVEQKGEKDEILSELPDINFSRLWRIANLANKQDSRLLSDFPDKFDCDDEGDCEHVWLTDGRSVLWSGKVLKNPPGKPKVDAASFQAFGAFAADKRSIYFDGQRTDDR
;
A
#
# COMPACT_ATOMS: atom_id res chain seq x y z
N MET A 1 0.16 -67.79 -21.33
CA MET A 1 -0.29 -67.04 -20.13
C MET A 1 0.37 -65.66 -20.16
N VAL A 2 -0.42 -64.61 -20.41
CA VAL A 2 0.08 -63.23 -20.54
C VAL A 2 0.11 -62.59 -19.15
N LYS A 3 1.30 -62.18 -18.67
CA LYS A 3 1.44 -61.35 -17.46
C LYS A 3 1.16 -59.89 -17.83
N ARG A 4 0.02 -59.36 -17.41
CA ARG A 4 -0.28 -57.92 -17.49
C ARG A 4 0.41 -57.20 -16.33
N SER A 5 1.47 -56.46 -16.64
CA SER A 5 2.10 -55.53 -15.71
C SER A 5 1.31 -54.21 -15.74
N TRP A 6 0.77 -53.80 -14.59
CA TRP A 6 0.06 -52.53 -14.45
C TRP A 6 1.08 -51.44 -14.12
N LEU A 7 1.33 -50.54 -15.07
CA LEU A 7 2.08 -49.32 -14.83
C LEU A 7 1.19 -48.37 -14.03
N LEU A 8 1.49 -48.20 -12.74
CA LEU A 8 0.93 -47.14 -11.91
C LEU A 8 1.57 -45.82 -12.35
N ILE A 9 0.82 -45.02 -13.09
CA ILE A 9 1.18 -43.62 -13.35
C ILE A 9 0.91 -42.87 -12.05
N ALA A 10 1.98 -42.57 -11.30
CA ALA A 10 1.91 -41.64 -10.19
C ALA A 10 1.59 -40.26 -10.77
N ALA A 11 0.33 -39.84 -10.68
CA ALA A 11 -0.05 -38.46 -10.89
C ALA A 11 0.58 -37.64 -9.76
N LEU A 12 1.72 -37.02 -10.03
CA LEU A 12 2.24 -35.96 -9.18
C LEU A 12 1.13 -34.91 -9.07
N PRO A 13 0.60 -34.63 -7.87
CA PRO A 13 -0.26 -33.47 -7.73
C PRO A 13 0.59 -32.28 -8.17
N LEU A 14 0.13 -31.56 -9.20
CA LEU A 14 0.59 -30.22 -9.47
C LEU A 14 0.27 -29.43 -8.21
N SER A 15 1.23 -29.36 -7.28
CA SER A 15 1.22 -28.41 -6.19
C SER A 15 1.24 -27.05 -6.88
N ILE A 16 0.05 -26.45 -6.99
CA ILE A 16 -0.08 -25.03 -7.25
C ILE A 16 0.60 -24.41 -6.03
N SER A 17 1.88 -24.08 -6.18
CA SER A 17 2.57 -23.21 -5.24
C SER A 17 1.70 -21.97 -5.14
N PRO A 18 1.14 -21.65 -3.97
CA PRO A 18 0.42 -20.40 -3.84
C PRO A 18 1.46 -19.32 -4.13
N SER A 19 1.27 -18.58 -5.22
CA SER A 19 2.07 -17.40 -5.47
C SER A 19 1.55 -16.36 -4.51
N TRP A 20 2.13 -16.32 -3.31
CA TRP A 20 1.88 -15.27 -2.34
C TRP A 20 2.61 -14.02 -2.85
N GLY A 21 1.86 -13.18 -3.55
CA GLY A 21 2.19 -11.81 -3.88
C GLY A 21 0.86 -11.08 -3.75
N ALA A 22 0.78 -10.16 -2.79
CA ALA A 22 -0.43 -9.42 -2.49
C ALA A 22 -0.24 -7.99 -3.01
N ASP A 23 -1.11 -7.57 -3.92
CA ASP A 23 -1.10 -6.20 -4.43
C ASP A 23 -1.94 -5.31 -3.50
N PHE A 24 -1.36 -4.22 -3.04
CA PHE A 24 -2.08 -3.22 -2.25
C PHE A 24 -2.36 -1.98 -3.08
N TYR A 25 -3.57 -1.44 -3.02
CA TYR A 25 -3.87 -0.23 -3.80
C TYR A 25 -5.06 0.56 -3.23
N TYR A 26 -5.13 1.82 -3.63
CA TYR A 26 -6.27 2.69 -3.35
C TYR A 26 -7.27 2.64 -4.52
N ARG A 27 -8.56 2.64 -4.20
CA ARG A 27 -9.64 2.60 -5.19
C ARG A 27 -10.78 3.52 -4.79
N GLN A 28 -11.42 4.15 -5.77
CA GLN A 28 -12.63 4.94 -5.54
C GLN A 28 -13.83 4.04 -5.17
N GLN A 29 -14.62 4.47 -4.20
CA GLN A 29 -15.91 3.87 -3.82
C GLN A 29 -16.98 4.98 -3.70
N GLU A 30 -18.28 4.63 -3.73
CA GLU A 30 -19.39 5.59 -3.76
C GLU A 30 -19.29 6.74 -2.74
N LYS A 31 -18.70 6.49 -1.56
CA LYS A 31 -18.57 7.46 -0.47
C LYS A 31 -17.13 7.82 -0.10
N GLY A 32 -16.17 7.64 -1.00
CA GLY A 32 -14.79 8.07 -0.77
C GLY A 32 -13.76 7.15 -1.40
N THR A 33 -12.69 6.87 -0.64
CA THR A 33 -11.60 6.00 -1.08
C THR A 33 -11.54 4.76 -0.20
N VAL A 34 -11.16 3.62 -0.76
CA VAL A 34 -10.81 2.42 0.00
C VAL A 34 -9.37 2.02 -0.26
N TYR A 35 -8.74 1.40 0.74
CA TYR A 35 -7.46 0.71 0.59
C TYR A 35 -7.73 -0.80 0.57
N VAL A 36 -7.18 -1.47 -0.42
CA VAL A 36 -7.55 -2.83 -0.82
C VAL A 36 -6.29 -3.68 -0.88
N VAL A 37 -6.44 -4.96 -0.54
CA VAL A 37 -5.47 -6.00 -0.88
C VAL A 37 -6.09 -6.95 -1.91
N GLU A 38 -5.35 -7.24 -2.97
CA GLU A 38 -5.69 -8.22 -3.99
C GLU A 38 -4.72 -9.39 -3.88
N GLN A 39 -5.25 -10.58 -3.61
CA GLN A 39 -4.50 -11.82 -3.60
C GLN A 39 -4.91 -12.67 -4.80
N LYS A 40 -3.93 -13.27 -5.47
CA LYS A 40 -4.18 -13.99 -6.73
C LYS A 40 -5.14 -15.17 -6.51
N GLY A 41 -6.27 -15.12 -7.21
CA GLY A 41 -7.30 -16.17 -7.15
C GLY A 41 -8.31 -15.98 -6.02
N GLU A 42 -8.17 -14.92 -5.22
CA GLU A 42 -9.13 -14.52 -4.21
C GLU A 42 -9.89 -13.25 -4.63
N LYS A 43 -10.92 -12.90 -3.87
CA LYS A 43 -11.59 -11.61 -4.05
C LYS A 43 -10.82 -10.55 -3.30
N ASP A 44 -10.75 -9.36 -3.88
CA ASP A 44 -10.28 -8.15 -3.20
C ASP A 44 -10.86 -8.00 -1.79
N GLU A 45 -10.01 -7.77 -0.81
CA GLU A 45 -10.40 -7.45 0.56
C GLU A 45 -10.18 -5.95 0.82
N ILE A 46 -11.18 -5.30 1.40
CA ILE A 46 -11.06 -3.90 1.83
C ILE A 46 -10.40 -3.87 3.21
N LEU A 47 -9.18 -3.33 3.27
CA LEU A 47 -8.43 -3.19 4.51
C LEU A 47 -8.79 -1.91 5.27
N SER A 48 -9.19 -0.85 4.57
CA SER A 48 -9.57 0.42 5.21
C SER A 48 -10.54 1.22 4.35
N GLU A 49 -11.55 1.80 5.02
CA GLU A 49 -12.44 2.79 4.43
C GLU A 49 -11.98 4.21 4.78
N LEU A 50 -11.87 5.06 3.77
CA LEU A 50 -11.38 6.43 3.87
C LEU A 50 -12.43 7.40 3.28
N PRO A 51 -13.57 7.59 3.97
CA PRO A 51 -14.72 8.31 3.42
C PRO A 51 -14.43 9.79 3.15
N ASP A 52 -13.54 10.41 3.93
CA ASP A 52 -13.18 11.82 3.78
C ASP A 52 -12.09 12.07 2.73
N ILE A 53 -11.55 11.01 2.14
CA ILE A 53 -10.47 11.07 1.14
C ILE A 53 -11.08 10.96 -0.26
N ASN A 54 -10.79 11.97 -1.08
CA ASN A 54 -11.21 11.97 -2.47
C ASN A 54 -10.13 11.35 -3.36
N PHE A 55 -10.40 10.16 -3.89
CA PHE A 55 -9.48 9.41 -4.75
C PHE A 55 -8.99 10.21 -5.96
N SER A 56 -9.87 11.01 -6.59
CA SER A 56 -9.50 11.81 -7.79
C SER A 56 -8.54 12.96 -7.50
N ARG A 57 -8.32 13.27 -6.21
CA ARG A 57 -7.38 14.29 -5.75
C ARG A 57 -6.17 13.69 -5.05
N LEU A 58 -6.12 12.37 -4.92
CA LEU A 58 -5.05 11.69 -4.23
C LEU A 58 -3.81 11.73 -5.12
N TRP A 59 -2.74 12.34 -4.63
CA TRP A 59 -1.47 12.43 -5.30
C TRP A 59 -0.37 11.75 -4.49
N ARG A 60 0.59 11.17 -5.19
CA ARG A 60 1.85 10.69 -4.63
C ARG A 60 2.74 11.87 -4.27
N ILE A 61 3.24 11.87 -3.05
CA ILE A 61 4.31 12.79 -2.63
C ILE A 61 5.61 12.30 -3.26
N ALA A 62 6.38 13.22 -3.85
CA ALA A 62 7.65 12.86 -4.46
C ALA A 62 8.58 12.20 -3.43
N ASN A 63 9.21 11.09 -3.82
CA ASN A 63 10.23 10.43 -3.01
C ASN A 63 11.60 10.95 -3.42
N LEU A 64 12.20 11.74 -2.53
CA LEU A 64 13.45 12.43 -2.77
C LEU A 64 14.67 11.51 -2.69
N ALA A 65 14.54 10.30 -2.12
CA ALA A 65 15.63 9.33 -2.03
C ALA A 65 15.96 8.66 -3.38
N ASN A 66 14.96 8.46 -4.25
CA ASN A 66 15.11 7.73 -5.52
C ASN A 66 14.62 8.53 -6.75
N LYS A 67 14.43 9.86 -6.62
CA LYS A 67 13.96 10.76 -7.69
C LYS A 67 12.63 10.35 -8.32
N GLN A 68 11.71 9.86 -7.49
CA GLN A 68 10.39 9.51 -7.96
C GLN A 68 9.47 10.72 -7.85
N ASP A 69 8.95 11.16 -8.99
CA ASP A 69 8.15 12.38 -9.08
C ASP A 69 6.74 12.22 -8.48
N SER A 70 6.17 13.36 -8.11
CA SER A 70 4.77 13.45 -7.70
C SER A 70 3.83 13.20 -8.88
N ARG A 71 2.72 12.48 -8.65
CA ARG A 71 1.69 12.21 -9.68
C ARG A 71 0.31 11.97 -9.06
N LEU A 72 -0.76 12.15 -9.82
CA LEU A 72 -2.12 11.77 -9.40
C LEU A 72 -2.30 10.26 -9.51
N LEU A 73 -2.92 9.65 -8.49
CA LEU A 73 -3.22 8.21 -8.49
C LEU A 73 -4.33 7.85 -9.48
N SER A 74 -5.22 8.78 -9.82
CA SER A 74 -6.27 8.55 -10.82
C SER A 74 -5.73 8.35 -12.23
N ASP A 75 -4.57 8.94 -12.54
CA ASP A 75 -3.97 8.87 -13.86
C ASP A 75 -3.25 7.53 -14.05
N PHE A 76 -2.62 7.03 -12.98
CA PHE A 76 -1.94 5.75 -12.91
C PHE A 76 -2.16 5.13 -11.53
N PRO A 77 -3.11 4.20 -11.38
CA PRO A 77 -3.36 3.52 -10.11
C PRO A 77 -2.09 2.77 -9.69
N ASP A 78 -1.58 3.07 -8.50
CA ASP A 78 -0.44 2.37 -7.93
C ASP A 78 -0.92 1.05 -7.33
N LYS A 79 -0.28 -0.05 -7.74
CA LYS A 79 -0.28 -1.31 -7.00
C LYS A 79 1.06 -1.43 -6.30
N PHE A 80 1.03 -1.70 -5.01
CA PHE A 80 2.21 -1.90 -4.21
C PHE A 80 2.36 -3.37 -3.91
N ASP A 81 3.48 -3.94 -4.33
CA ASP A 81 3.79 -5.34 -4.10
C ASP A 81 4.50 -5.50 -2.74
N CYS A 82 4.33 -6.66 -2.13
CA CYS A 82 5.15 -7.07 -1.00
C CYS A 82 6.04 -8.21 -1.45
N ASP A 83 7.32 -8.14 -1.11
CA ASP A 83 8.23 -9.23 -1.40
C ASP A 83 7.93 -10.47 -0.53
N ASP A 84 8.66 -11.55 -0.79
CA ASP A 84 8.53 -12.82 -0.08
C ASP A 84 8.86 -12.71 1.44
N GLU A 85 9.46 -11.61 1.88
CA GLU A 85 9.80 -11.31 3.28
C GLU A 85 8.70 -10.48 3.98
N GLY A 86 7.69 -10.04 3.23
CA GLY A 86 6.60 -9.18 3.71
C GLY A 86 6.98 -7.71 3.76
N ASP A 87 8.08 -7.31 3.11
CA ASP A 87 8.42 -5.90 2.93
C ASP A 87 7.60 -5.33 1.76
N CYS A 88 6.65 -4.48 2.12
CA CYS A 88 5.70 -3.91 1.19
C CYS A 88 6.17 -2.55 0.72
N GLU A 89 6.15 -2.30 -0.60
CA GLU A 89 6.35 -0.94 -1.07
C GLU A 89 5.22 -0.07 -0.51
N HIS A 90 5.56 0.99 0.19
CA HIS A 90 4.58 1.95 0.67
C HIS A 90 5.01 3.34 0.26
N VAL A 91 4.01 4.12 -0.12
CA VAL A 91 4.22 5.45 -0.68
C VAL A 91 3.42 6.45 0.12
N TRP A 92 4.01 7.62 0.27
CA TRP A 92 3.33 8.74 0.89
C TRP A 92 2.36 9.36 -0.10
N LEU A 93 1.11 9.53 0.32
CA LEU A 93 0.07 10.15 -0.50
C LEU A 93 -0.50 11.38 0.21
N THR A 94 -1.09 12.30 -0.54
CA THR A 94 -1.94 13.36 0.03
C THR A 94 -3.05 13.80 -0.91
N ASP A 95 -4.16 14.29 -0.36
CA ASP A 95 -5.25 14.97 -1.11
C ASP A 95 -5.11 16.51 -1.09
N GLY A 96 -3.98 16.99 -0.56
CA GLY A 96 -3.68 18.39 -0.27
C GLY A 96 -4.10 18.88 1.12
N ARG A 97 -4.80 18.05 1.91
CA ARG A 97 -5.18 18.37 3.30
C ARG A 97 -4.67 17.33 4.28
N SER A 98 -4.77 16.07 3.91
CA SER A 98 -4.37 14.91 4.70
C SER A 98 -3.17 14.24 4.06
N VAL A 99 -2.28 13.66 4.88
CA VAL A 99 -1.22 12.77 4.41
C VAL A 99 -1.62 11.34 4.74
N LEU A 100 -1.31 10.40 3.85
CA LEU A 100 -1.63 8.99 4.02
C LEU A 100 -0.38 8.12 3.88
N TRP A 101 -0.42 6.99 4.59
CA TRP A 101 0.56 5.91 4.52
C TRP A 101 -0.15 4.57 4.71
N SER A 102 0.06 3.63 3.79
CA SER A 102 -0.49 2.25 3.86
C SER A 102 -1.95 2.17 4.34
N GLY A 103 -2.85 2.85 3.63
CA GLY A 103 -4.29 2.85 3.94
C GLY A 103 -4.72 3.69 5.15
N LYS A 104 -3.79 4.37 5.84
CA LYS A 104 -4.10 5.17 7.04
C LYS A 104 -3.88 6.65 6.80
N VAL A 105 -4.73 7.47 7.42
CA VAL A 105 -4.53 8.93 7.48
C VAL A 105 -3.61 9.28 8.64
N LEU A 106 -2.48 9.91 8.29
CA LEU A 106 -1.84 11.01 8.98
C LEU A 106 -2.46 11.58 10.27
N LYS A 107 -2.17 11.06 11.47
CA LYS A 107 -2.63 11.72 12.72
C LYS A 107 -1.54 11.79 13.78
N ASN A 108 -1.22 13.02 14.19
CA ASN A 108 -0.34 13.27 15.33
C ASN A 108 -1.09 13.12 16.65
N PRO A 109 -0.40 12.78 17.76
CA PRO A 109 -1.01 12.66 19.08
C PRO A 109 -1.72 13.95 19.54
N PRO A 110 -2.68 13.84 20.46
CA PRO A 110 -3.32 15.00 21.07
C PRO A 110 -2.29 15.97 21.67
N GLY A 111 -2.49 17.27 21.46
CA GLY A 111 -1.58 18.32 21.94
C GLY A 111 -0.36 18.56 21.04
N LYS A 112 -0.09 17.70 20.05
CA LYS A 112 0.92 17.94 19.03
C LYS A 112 0.33 18.73 17.86
N PRO A 113 1.16 19.47 17.10
CA PRO A 113 0.73 20.07 15.85
C PRO A 113 0.10 19.06 14.89
N LYS A 114 -0.94 19.48 14.15
CA LYS A 114 -1.47 18.69 13.04
C LYS A 114 -0.39 18.49 11.97
N VAL A 115 -0.47 17.37 11.27
CA VAL A 115 0.37 17.06 10.10
C VAL A 115 0.17 18.15 9.06
N ASP A 116 1.26 18.72 8.56
CA ASP A 116 1.22 19.81 7.59
C ASP A 116 1.48 19.30 6.18
N ALA A 117 0.42 18.86 5.49
CA ALA A 117 0.51 18.28 4.15
C ALA A 117 1.26 19.17 3.14
N ALA A 118 1.14 20.50 3.26
CA ALA A 118 1.75 21.46 2.35
C ALA A 118 3.28 21.52 2.45
N SER A 119 3.87 21.23 3.60
CA SER A 119 5.33 21.17 3.79
C SER A 119 5.89 19.76 3.84
N PHE A 120 5.05 18.74 3.62
CA PHE A 120 5.43 17.35 3.78
C PHE A 120 6.40 16.90 2.67
N GLN A 121 7.52 16.31 3.07
CA GLN A 121 8.54 15.77 2.19
C GLN A 121 8.88 14.34 2.58
N ALA A 122 9.10 13.49 1.59
CA ALA A 122 9.35 12.06 1.78
C ALA A 122 10.73 11.63 1.25
N PHE A 123 11.35 10.70 1.96
CA PHE A 123 12.63 10.05 1.67
C PHE A 123 12.50 8.56 2.01
N GLY A 124 11.92 7.77 1.10
CA GLY A 124 11.53 6.38 1.37
C GLY A 124 10.48 6.28 2.47
N ALA A 125 10.70 5.37 3.42
CA ALA A 125 9.88 5.20 4.63
C ALA A 125 9.98 6.37 5.62
N PHE A 126 11.02 7.21 5.50
CA PHE A 126 11.13 8.44 6.29
C PHE A 126 10.39 9.59 5.61
N ALA A 127 9.82 10.46 6.42
CA ALA A 127 9.27 11.72 5.95
C ALA A 127 9.33 12.79 7.03
N ALA A 128 9.09 14.04 6.65
CA ALA A 128 8.99 15.15 7.59
C ALA A 128 7.99 16.18 7.09
N ASP A 129 7.38 16.89 8.04
CA ASP A 129 6.79 18.19 7.78
C ASP A 129 7.56 19.27 8.54
N LYS A 130 7.15 20.53 8.42
CA LYS A 130 7.83 21.65 9.11
C LYS A 130 7.88 21.55 10.65
N ARG A 131 7.27 20.53 11.27
CA ARG A 131 7.13 20.40 12.74
C ARG A 131 7.49 19.02 13.29
N SER A 132 7.69 18.01 12.45
CA SER A 132 7.78 16.61 12.92
C SER A 132 8.49 15.72 11.91
N ILE A 133 9.03 14.60 12.41
CA ILE A 133 9.65 13.55 11.60
C ILE A 133 8.79 12.29 11.71
N TYR A 134 8.63 11.59 10.60
CA TYR A 134 7.82 10.40 10.47
C TYR A 134 8.64 9.23 9.93
N PHE A 135 8.31 8.03 10.39
CA PHE A 135 8.80 6.74 9.87
C PHE A 135 7.61 5.77 9.82
N ASP A 136 7.39 5.12 8.69
CA ASP A 136 6.29 4.16 8.47
C ASP A 136 4.91 4.68 8.93
N GLY A 137 4.59 5.92 8.53
CA GLY A 137 3.32 6.55 8.87
C GLY A 137 3.18 6.99 10.32
N GLN A 138 4.23 6.87 11.15
CA GLN A 138 4.21 7.21 12.56
C GLN A 138 5.14 8.38 12.87
N ARG A 139 4.71 9.28 13.75
CA ARG A 139 5.56 10.34 14.29
C ARG A 139 6.68 9.72 15.15
N THR A 140 7.90 10.22 15.03
CA THR A 140 9.09 9.62 15.68
C THR A 140 9.79 10.54 16.67
N ASP A 141 9.46 11.83 16.67
CA ASP A 141 10.06 12.85 17.54
C ASP A 141 9.28 13.08 18.84
N ASP A 142 8.41 12.13 19.20
CA ASP A 142 7.74 12.09 20.49
C ASP A 142 8.69 11.55 21.56
N ARG A 143 9.42 12.47 22.19
CA ARG A 143 10.04 12.25 23.51
C ARG A 143 9.04 12.51 24.63
#